data_AF-A0AB74HDU2-F1
#
_entry.id   AF-A0AB74HDU2-F1
#
_cell.length_a   1.000
_cell.length_b   1.000
_cell.length_c   1.000
_cell.angle_alpha   90.00
_cell.angle_beta   90.00
_cell.angle_gamma   90.00
#
_symmetry.space_group_name_H-M   'P 1'
#
loop_
_entity.id
_entity.type
_entity.pdbx_description
1 polymer ?
#
loop_
_entity_poly.entity_id
_entity_poly.type
_entity_poly.pdbx_seq_one_letter_code
_entity_poly.pdbx_strand_id
1 'polypeptide(L)'
;MAVAIAKVTYTDKHTDEAGLTPRVITSCEEHAQKEGWAPGEASEMRRSYYLAYLACRYAGKTTLPYPQWLDQIETIEVTQPGDSGNPTA
;
A
#
# COMPACT_ATOMS: atom_id res chain seq x y z
N MET A 1 -5.45 18.09 8.64
CA MET A 1 -5.80 17.15 7.56
C MET A 1 -5.09 15.84 7.87
N ALA A 2 -5.81 14.73 7.99
CA ALA A 2 -5.14 13.42 8.07
C ALA A 2 -4.47 13.15 6.72
N VAL A 3 -3.19 12.76 6.75
CA VAL A 3 -2.44 12.41 5.54
C VAL A 3 -2.60 10.91 5.32
N ALA A 4 -2.91 10.51 4.10
CA ALA A 4 -2.96 9.10 3.72
C ALA A 4 -1.55 8.50 3.82
N ILE A 5 -1.37 7.43 4.59
CA ILE A 5 -0.04 6.81 4.81
C ILE A 5 -0.12 5.28 4.67
N ALA A 6 0.97 4.69 4.21
CA ALA A 6 1.24 3.26 4.36
C ALA A 6 2.36 3.07 5.38
N LYS A 7 2.10 2.27 6.40
CA LYS A 7 3.09 1.74 7.33
C LYS A 7 3.35 0.29 6.98
N VAL A 8 4.62 -0.05 6.80
CA VAL A 8 5.08 -1.35 6.30
C VAL A 8 6.02 -1.94 7.34
N THR A 9 5.68 -3.10 7.86
CA THR A 9 6.54 -3.85 8.79
C THR A 9 7.18 -5.00 8.04
N TYR A 10 8.50 -5.08 8.10
CA TYR A 10 9.31 -6.09 7.43
C TYR A 10 9.60 -7.27 8.35
N THR A 11 9.97 -8.41 7.77
CA THR A 11 10.23 -9.67 8.51
C THR A 11 11.42 -9.58 9.49
N ASP A 12 12.36 -8.67 9.25
CA ASP A 12 13.48 -8.34 10.14
C ASP A 12 13.09 -7.31 11.23
N LYS A 13 11.79 -6.99 11.34
CA LYS A 13 11.14 -6.13 12.34
C LYS A 13 11.37 -4.63 12.19
N HIS A 14 12.02 -4.15 11.13
CA HIS A 14 12.01 -2.71 10.86
C HIS A 14 10.66 -2.25 10.27
N THR A 15 10.39 -0.95 10.35
CA THR A 15 9.18 -0.35 9.82
C THR A 15 9.50 0.85 8.94
N ASP A 16 8.78 0.96 7.83
CA ASP A 16 8.75 2.13 6.97
C ASP A 16 7.38 2.79 6.95
N GLU A 17 7.34 4.11 7.03
CA GLU A 17 6.14 4.89 6.73
C GLU A 17 6.32 5.75 5.47
N ALA A 18 5.36 5.70 4.55
CA ALA A 18 5.39 6.48 3.32
C ALA A 18 4.00 7.04 2.98
N GLY A 19 3.95 8.25 2.42
CA GLY A 19 2.69 8.89 2.06
C GLY A 19 2.06 8.32 0.80
N LEU A 20 0.74 8.12 0.81
CA LEU A 20 -0.05 7.78 -0.37
C LEU A 20 -0.33 9.06 -1.17
N THR A 21 0.68 9.50 -1.92
CA THR A 21 0.53 10.66 -2.81
C THR A 21 -0.44 10.34 -3.96
N PRO A 22 -1.01 11.35 -4.67
CA PRO A 22 -1.81 11.11 -5.86
C PRO A 22 -1.12 10.21 -6.90
N ARG A 23 0.21 10.34 -7.04
CA ARG A 23 1.01 9.48 -7.93
C ARG A 23 0.97 8.00 -7.53
N VAL A 24 1.01 7.71 -6.23
CA VAL A 24 0.92 6.32 -5.71
C VAL A 24 -0.46 5.75 -6.04
N ILE A 25 -1.51 6.52 -5.76
CA ILE A 25 -2.90 6.10 -5.92
C ILE A 25 -3.20 5.81 -7.40
N THR A 26 -2.93 6.75 -8.29
CA THR A 26 -3.25 6.58 -9.73
C THR A 26 -2.40 5.50 -10.38
N SER A 27 -1.13 5.33 -9.97
CA SER A 27 -0.28 4.25 -10.49
C SER A 27 -0.77 2.86 -10.04
N CYS A 28 -1.32 2.76 -8.82
CA CYS A 28 -1.96 1.52 -8.37
C CYS A 28 -3.23 1.20 -9.17
N GLU A 29 -4.07 2.21 -9.43
CA GLU A 29 -5.28 2.04 -10.22
C GLU A 29 -4.98 1.61 -11.65
N GLU A 30 -4.00 2.25 -12.30
CA GLU A 30 -3.56 1.89 -13.66
C GLU A 30 -3.05 0.44 -13.72
N HIS A 31 -2.27 0.00 -12.72
CA HIS A 31 -1.81 -1.39 -12.64
C HIS A 31 -2.97 -2.37 -12.45
N ALA A 32 -3.89 -2.07 -11.52
CA ALA A 32 -5.06 -2.90 -11.28
C ALA A 32 -5.90 -3.10 -12.55
N GLN A 33 -6.08 -2.05 -13.35
CA GLN A 33 -6.78 -2.14 -14.64
C GLN A 33 -6.05 -3.03 -15.65
N LYS A 34 -4.72 -2.88 -15.76
CA LYS A 34 -3.90 -3.70 -16.69
C LYS A 34 -3.88 -5.17 -16.32
N GLU A 35 -3.83 -5.48 -15.03
CA GLU A 35 -3.80 -6.85 -14.51
C GLU A 35 -5.21 -7.48 -14.36
N GLY A 36 -6.27 -6.75 -14.73
CA GLY A 36 -7.65 -7.24 -14.65
C GLY A 36 -8.12 -7.51 -13.22
N TRP A 37 -7.63 -6.74 -12.24
CA TRP A 37 -8.05 -6.89 -10.85
C TRP A 37 -9.52 -6.50 -10.69
N ALA A 38 -10.28 -7.38 -10.04
CA ALA A 38 -11.69 -7.15 -9.76
C ALA A 38 -11.87 -5.95 -8.80
N PRO A 39 -12.89 -5.10 -9.01
CA PRO A 39 -13.17 -3.97 -8.13
C PRO A 39 -13.65 -4.43 -6.75
N GLY A 40 -13.54 -3.53 -5.76
CA GLY A 40 -13.95 -3.80 -4.38
C GLY A 40 -13.07 -4.84 -3.67
N GLU A 41 -13.68 -5.58 -2.75
CA GLU A 41 -13.02 -6.50 -1.81
C GLU A 41 -12.23 -7.63 -2.50
N ALA A 42 -12.64 -8.03 -3.70
CA ALA A 42 -12.06 -9.17 -4.40
C ALA A 42 -10.56 -9.03 -4.72
N SER A 43 -10.05 -7.79 -4.82
CA SER A 43 -8.62 -7.50 -5.00
C SER A 43 -8.09 -6.49 -3.98
N GLU A 44 -8.82 -6.21 -2.91
CA GLU A 44 -8.46 -5.18 -1.93
C GLU A 44 -7.09 -5.44 -1.32
N MET A 45 -6.83 -6.67 -0.87
CA MET A 45 -5.54 -7.05 -0.32
C MET A 45 -4.40 -6.77 -1.32
N ARG A 46 -4.56 -7.18 -2.59
CA ARG A 46 -3.55 -6.91 -3.64
C ARG A 46 -3.34 -5.42 -3.86
N ARG A 47 -4.41 -4.62 -3.83
CA ARG A 47 -4.33 -3.16 -3.94
C ARG A 47 -3.59 -2.53 -2.75
N SER A 48 -3.89 -2.95 -1.53
CA SER A 48 -3.25 -2.41 -0.32
C SER A 48 -1.74 -2.67 -0.31
N TYR A 49 -1.31 -3.89 -0.65
CA TYR A 49 0.13 -4.21 -0.76
C TYR A 49 0.80 -3.44 -1.89
N TYR A 50 0.13 -3.27 -3.04
CA TYR A 50 0.71 -2.53 -4.15
C TYR A 50 0.78 -1.02 -3.88
N LEU A 51 -0.20 -0.45 -3.18
CA LEU A 51 -0.17 0.94 -2.70
C LEU A 51 1.02 1.16 -1.75
N ALA A 52 1.18 0.30 -0.76
CA ALA A 52 2.29 0.36 0.19
C ALA A 52 3.65 0.24 -0.51
N TYR A 53 3.78 -0.71 -1.44
CA TYR A 53 4.97 -0.87 -2.28
C TYR A 53 5.29 0.41 -3.05
N LEU A 54 4.33 0.97 -3.78
CA LEU A 54 4.53 2.17 -4.59
C LEU A 54 4.87 3.39 -3.72
N ALA A 55 4.28 3.50 -2.53
CA ALA A 55 4.61 4.54 -1.56
C ALA A 55 6.08 4.44 -1.13
N CYS A 56 6.53 3.25 -0.71
CA CYS A 56 7.93 3.02 -0.33
C CYS A 56 8.89 3.22 -1.52
N ARG A 57 8.52 2.74 -2.72
CA ARG A 57 9.33 2.85 -3.94
C ARG A 57 9.52 4.31 -4.35
N TYR A 58 8.46 5.11 -4.36
CA TYR A 58 8.52 6.52 -4.74
C TYR A 58 9.11 7.41 -3.65
N ALA A 59 9.05 6.99 -2.38
CA ALA A 59 9.76 7.63 -1.28
C ALA A 59 11.26 7.24 -1.22
N GLY A 60 11.73 6.33 -2.09
CA GLY A 60 13.14 5.89 -2.12
C GLY A 60 13.54 4.91 -1.03
N LYS A 61 12.57 4.33 -0.30
CA LYS A 61 12.79 3.37 0.80
C LYS A 61 13.14 1.97 0.31
N THR A 62 12.73 1.65 -0.91
CA THR A 62 13.11 0.39 -1.56
C THR A 62 13.48 0.63 -3.02
N THR A 63 14.39 -0.20 -3.51
CA THR A 63 14.74 -0.32 -4.93
C THR A 63 14.35 -1.69 -5.51
N LEU A 64 13.83 -2.59 -4.67
CA LEU A 64 13.46 -3.94 -5.05
C LEU A 64 12.25 -3.94 -6.00
N PRO A 65 12.17 -4.88 -6.95
CA PRO A 65 10.93 -5.20 -7.66
C PRO A 65 9.83 -5.68 -6.71
N TYR A 66 8.57 -5.47 -7.09
CA TYR A 66 7.41 -5.79 -6.25
C TYR A 66 7.39 -7.21 -5.67
N PRO A 67 7.64 -8.30 -6.44
CA PRO A 67 7.64 -9.65 -5.87
C PRO A 67 8.70 -9.84 -4.77
N GLN A 68 9.91 -9.33 -5.00
CA GLN A 68 11.02 -9.44 -4.05
C GLN A 68 10.82 -8.56 -2.82
N TRP A 69 10.16 -7.42 -2.99
CA TRP A 69 9.75 -6.60 -1.85
C TRP A 69 8.71 -7.33 -1.01
N LEU A 70 7.72 -7.98 -1.63
CA LEU A 70 6.65 -8.70 -0.95
C LEU A 70 7.17 -9.85 -0.08
N ASP A 71 8.23 -10.54 -0.53
CA ASP A 71 8.90 -11.61 0.24
C ASP A 71 9.47 -11.13 1.60
N GLN A 72 9.65 -9.82 1.78
CA GLN A 72 10.21 -9.23 3.00
C GLN A 72 9.15 -8.62 3.92
N ILE A 73 7.87 -8.67 3.55
CA ILE A 73 6.81 -7.98 4.28
C ILE A 73 6.14 -8.93 5.27
N GLU A 74 6.08 -8.50 6.53
CA GLU A 74 5.31 -9.18 7.56
C GLU A 74 3.86 -8.67 7.58
N THR A 75 3.67 -7.35 7.57
CA THR A 75 2.33 -6.74 7.54
C THR A 75 2.37 -5.32 6.98
N ILE A 76 1.20 -4.85 6.55
CA ILE A 76 0.98 -3.46 6.15
C ILE A 76 -0.23 -2.88 6.89
N GLU A 77 -0.16 -1.59 7.15
CA GLU A 77 -1.28 -0.78 7.62
C GLU A 77 -1.41 0.41 6.65
N VAL A 78 -2.51 0.47 5.91
CA VAL A 78 -2.78 1.54 4.94
C VAL A 78 -3.93 2.37 5.49
N THR A 79 -3.66 3.64 5.78
CA THR A 79 -4.65 4.57 6.34
C THR A 79 -5.00 5.61 5.29
N GLN A 80 -6.28 5.70 4.92
CA GLN A 80 -6.78 6.75 4.03
C GLN A 80 -7.54 7.83 4.81
N PRO A 81 -7.49 9.11 4.38
CA PRO A 81 -8.26 10.18 4.99
C PRO A 81 -9.75 9.91 4.78
N GLY A 82 -10.43 9.54 5.87
CA GLY A 82 -11.82 9.06 5.82
C GLY A 82 -12.01 7.73 6.56
N ASP A 83 -10.92 7.02 6.89
CA ASP A 83 -10.93 5.92 7.87
C ASP A 83 -11.10 6.49 9.29
N SER A 84 -12.17 7.26 9.52
CA SER A 84 -12.79 7.33 10.84
C SER A 84 -13.27 5.91 11.10
N GLY A 85 -12.41 5.12 11.76
CA GLY A 85 -12.62 3.70 12.02
C GLY A 85 -14.08 3.46 12.35
N ASN A 86 -14.75 2.66 11.55
CA ASN A 86 -16.09 2.21 11.90
C ASN A 86 -15.91 1.31 13.12
N PRO A 87 -16.28 1.73 14.34
CA PRO A 87 -16.35 0.81 15.46
C PRO A 87 -17.68 0.08 15.27
N THR A 88 -17.77 -0.79 14.27
CA THR A 88 -19.02 -1.52 14.01
C THR A 88 -19.12 -2.68 14.98
N ALA A 89 -20.04 -2.59 15.95
CA ALA A 89 -20.98 -3.63 16.36
C ALA A 89 -21.74 -3.20 17.61
#